data_AF-A0A7C5IX69-F1
#
_entry.id   AF-A0A7C5IX69-F1
#
_cell.length_a   1.000
_cell.length_b   1.000
_cell.length_c   1.000
_cell.angle_alpha   90.00
_cell.angle_beta   90.00
_cell.angle_gamma   90.00
#
_symmetry.space_group_name_H-M   'P 1'
#
loop_
_entity.id
_entity.type
_entity.pdbx_description
1 polymer ?
#
loop_
_entity_poly.entity_id
_entity_poly.type
_entity_poly.pdbx_seq_one_letter_code
_entity_poly.pdbx_strand_id
1 'polypeptide(L)'
;KPFCEIPERETALFAYVKKIKFQNMPCPYAPEALRNDIRLFLNRMEEKHAGIKYTVFKAAERIRPAIERAGVEILRECRLCGEPTVQDICKACEMLQKFRA
;
A
#
# COMPACT_ATOMS: atom_id res chain seq x y z
N LYS A 1 -9.95 0.30 3.93
CA LYS A 1 -8.80 0.46 4.87
C LYS A 1 -9.20 1.46 5.94
N PRO A 2 -9.50 1.07 7.19
CA PRO A 2 -10.12 1.97 8.18
C PRO A 2 -9.32 3.25 8.52
N PHE A 3 -7.99 3.19 8.46
CA PHE A 3 -7.11 4.33 8.77
C PHE A 3 -6.64 5.10 7.54
N CYS A 4 -7.28 4.96 6.37
CA CYS A 4 -6.84 5.65 5.16
C CYS A 4 -6.95 7.18 5.25
N GLU A 5 -7.80 7.69 6.13
CA GLU A 5 -7.99 9.14 6.37
C GLU A 5 -7.24 9.64 7.61
N ILE A 6 -6.46 8.79 8.29
CA ILE A 6 -5.74 9.19 9.51
C ILE A 6 -4.24 9.26 9.20
N PRO A 7 -3.59 10.43 9.37
CA PRO A 7 -2.15 10.56 9.18
C PRO A 7 -1.34 9.66 10.10
N GLU A 8 -0.20 9.17 9.58
CA GLU A 8 0.74 8.31 10.33
C GLU A 8 1.12 8.91 11.69
N ARG A 9 1.38 10.23 11.75
CA ARG A 9 1.72 10.94 12.99
C ARG A 9 0.64 10.81 14.07
N GLU A 10 -0.62 10.80 13.69
CA GLU A 10 -1.77 10.73 14.61
C GLU A 10 -1.97 9.30 15.10
N THR A 11 -1.86 8.31 14.20
CA THR A 11 -1.89 6.89 14.60
C THR A 11 -0.73 6.53 15.53
N ALA A 12 0.47 7.04 15.26
CA ALA A 12 1.64 6.84 16.12
C ALA A 12 1.45 7.49 17.49
N LEU A 13 0.99 8.76 17.53
CA LEU A 13 0.69 9.46 18.77
C LEU A 13 -0.35 8.71 19.61
N PHE A 14 -1.41 8.22 18.99
CA PHE A 14 -2.44 7.43 19.66
C PHE A 14 -1.84 6.17 20.29
N ALA A 15 -1.00 5.43 19.56
CA ALA A 15 -0.33 4.24 20.08
C ALA A 15 0.55 4.56 21.30
N TYR A 16 1.31 5.66 21.27
CA TYR A 16 2.11 6.11 22.41
C TYR A 16 1.25 6.46 23.63
N VAL A 17 0.19 7.26 23.44
CA VAL A 17 -0.72 7.67 24.53
C VAL A 17 -1.41 6.46 25.17
N LYS A 18 -1.79 5.48 24.35
CA LYS A 18 -2.42 4.23 24.80
C LYS A 18 -1.42 3.16 25.26
N LYS A 19 -0.12 3.44 25.21
CA LYS A 19 0.97 2.51 25.56
C LYS A 19 0.86 1.18 24.81
N ILE A 20 0.39 1.24 23.56
CA ILE A 20 0.32 0.06 22.68
C ILE A 20 1.74 -0.24 22.23
N LYS A 21 2.21 -1.47 22.47
CA LYS A 21 3.51 -1.92 21.97
C LYS A 21 3.43 -2.16 20.46
N PHE A 22 4.40 -1.63 19.72
CA PHE A 22 4.53 -1.85 18.28
C PHE A 22 6.00 -2.05 17.89
N GLN A 23 6.23 -2.66 16.73
CA GLN A 23 7.55 -2.85 16.15
C GLN A 23 8.18 -1.48 15.82
N ASN A 24 9.27 -1.11 16.48
CA ASN A 24 10.00 0.14 16.24
C ASN A 24 11.22 0.00 15.32
N MET A 25 11.67 -1.24 15.07
CA MET A 25 12.80 -1.53 14.21
C MET A 25 12.32 -1.81 12.77
N PRO A 26 12.71 -0.99 11.78
CA PRO A 26 12.34 -1.20 10.39
C PRO A 26 13.12 -2.38 9.78
N CYS A 27 12.60 -2.92 8.66
CA CYS A 27 13.33 -3.89 7.84
C CYS A 27 14.64 -3.26 7.30
N PRO A 28 15.77 -3.99 7.23
CA PRO A 28 17.03 -3.47 6.68
C PRO A 28 16.92 -2.94 5.25
N TYR A 29 16.03 -3.53 4.43
CA TYR A 29 15.76 -3.10 3.04
C TYR A 29 14.71 -1.98 2.94
N ALA A 30 14.06 -1.60 4.04
CA ALA A 30 13.04 -0.55 4.03
C ALA A 30 13.54 0.81 3.50
N PRO A 31 14.80 1.25 3.74
CA PRO A 31 15.29 2.54 3.24
C PRO A 31 15.28 2.65 1.72
N GLU A 32 15.51 1.55 1.00
CA GLU A 32 15.61 1.52 -0.48
C GLU A 32 14.27 1.72 -1.20
N ALA A 33 13.16 1.69 -0.46
CA ALA A 33 11.84 1.75 -1.06
C ALA A 33 11.50 3.17 -1.55
N LEU A 34 11.18 3.32 -2.85
CA LEU A 34 10.68 4.56 -3.49
C LEU A 34 9.56 5.25 -2.70
N ARG A 35 8.74 4.46 -1.99
CA ARG A 35 7.65 4.99 -1.15
C ARG A 35 8.15 5.96 -0.07
N ASN A 36 9.41 5.87 0.36
CA ASN A 36 10.00 6.81 1.32
C ASN A 36 10.12 8.20 0.71
N ASP A 37 10.58 8.31 -0.53
CA ASP A 37 10.73 9.59 -1.23
C ASP A 37 9.38 10.27 -1.43
N ILE A 38 8.38 9.49 -1.86
CA ILE A 38 7.00 9.97 -2.02
C ILE A 38 6.43 10.43 -0.67
N ARG A 39 6.64 9.66 0.40
CA ARG A 39 6.18 10.01 1.76
C ARG A 39 6.84 11.30 2.24
N LEU A 40 8.15 11.46 2.06
CA LEU A 40 8.89 12.65 2.45
C LEU A 40 8.42 13.88 1.65
N PHE A 41 8.19 13.73 0.35
CA PHE A 41 7.61 14.77 -0.49
C PHE A 41 6.23 15.21 0.02
N LEU A 42 5.31 14.26 0.24
CA LEU A 42 3.97 14.55 0.75
C LEU A 42 4.01 15.17 2.15
N ASN A 43 4.96 14.76 3.01
CA ASN A 43 5.15 15.36 4.33
C ASN A 43 5.57 16.83 4.22
N ARG A 44 6.52 17.16 3.35
CA ARG A 44 6.94 18.56 3.11
C ARG A 44 5.80 19.42 2.58
N MET A 45 4.97 18.86 1.69
CA MET A 45 3.81 19.58 1.16
C MET A 45 2.74 19.82 2.23
N GLU A 46 2.45 18.82 3.06
CA GLU A 46 1.50 18.92 4.17
C GLU A 46 1.94 19.95 5.22
N GLU A 47 3.24 20.06 5.48
CA GLU A 47 3.80 21.05 6.40
C GLU A 47 3.63 22.48 5.88
N LYS A 48 3.83 22.70 4.58
CA LYS A 48 3.64 24.00 3.93
C LYS A 48 2.17 24.36 3.76
N HIS A 49 1.33 23.36 3.48
CA HIS A 49 -0.09 23.52 3.20
C HIS A 49 -0.87 22.38 3.86
N ALA A 50 -1.42 22.66 5.04
CA ALA A 50 -2.23 21.71 5.78
C ALA A 50 -3.43 21.24 4.92
N GLY A 51 -3.65 19.94 4.88
CA GLY A 51 -4.75 19.33 4.11
C GLY A 51 -4.37 18.78 2.73
N ILE A 52 -3.13 18.95 2.26
CA ILE A 52 -2.72 18.45 0.95
C ILE A 52 -2.88 16.93 0.83
N LYS A 53 -2.48 16.15 1.85
CA LYS A 53 -2.59 14.69 1.80
C LYS A 53 -4.03 14.23 1.65
N TYR A 54 -4.96 14.89 2.35
CA TYR A 54 -6.40 14.64 2.23
C TYR A 54 -6.92 15.01 0.84
N THR A 55 -6.44 16.12 0.28
CA THR A 55 -6.84 16.60 -1.04
C THR A 55 -6.38 15.63 -2.13
N VAL A 56 -5.12 15.18 -2.07
CA VAL A 56 -4.55 14.17 -2.97
C VAL A 56 -5.31 12.84 -2.85
N PHE A 57 -5.58 12.39 -1.63
CA PHE A 57 -6.36 11.17 -1.41
C PHE A 57 -7.77 11.27 -2.02
N LYS A 58 -8.51 12.35 -1.73
CA LYS A 58 -9.85 12.57 -2.29
C LYS A 58 -9.83 12.70 -3.82
N ALA A 59 -8.78 13.29 -4.40
CA ALA A 59 -8.62 13.33 -5.85
C ALA A 59 -8.46 11.92 -6.43
N ALA A 60 -7.65 11.06 -5.81
CA ALA A 60 -7.50 9.67 -6.22
C ALA A 60 -8.83 8.89 -6.10
N GLU A 61 -9.57 9.07 -5.00
CA GLU A 61 -10.90 8.47 -4.80
C GLU A 61 -11.90 8.89 -5.89
N ARG A 62 -11.87 10.16 -6.32
CA ARG A 62 -12.72 10.66 -7.41
C ARG A 62 -12.37 10.06 -8.78
N ILE A 63 -11.10 9.76 -9.01
CA ILE A 63 -10.62 9.19 -10.27
C ILE A 63 -10.86 7.68 -10.33
N ARG A 64 -10.83 6.97 -9.19
CA ARG A 64 -10.93 5.51 -9.12
C ARG A 64 -12.09 4.92 -9.95
N PRO A 65 -13.34 5.41 -9.90
CA PRO A 65 -14.44 4.82 -10.68
C PRO A 65 -14.25 4.92 -12.20
N ALA A 66 -13.46 5.90 -12.68
CA ALA A 66 -13.11 5.97 -14.10
C ALA A 66 -12.09 4.91 -14.49
N ILE A 67 -11.14 4.60 -13.59
CA ILE A 67 -10.13 3.57 -13.78
C ILE A 67 -10.75 2.17 -13.72
N GLU A 68 -11.66 1.92 -12.77
CA GLU A 68 -12.32 0.61 -12.63
C GLU A 68 -13.14 0.24 -13.87
N ARG A 69 -13.68 1.24 -14.58
CA ARG A 69 -14.39 1.03 -15.86
C ARG A 69 -13.46 0.71 -17.04
N ALA A 70 -12.15 0.91 -16.92
CA ALA A 70 -11.19 0.67 -17.99
C ALA A 70 -10.90 -0.82 -18.25
N GLY A 71 -11.43 -1.73 -17.43
CA GLY A 71 -11.41 -3.17 -17.66
C GLY A 71 -11.12 -3.96 -16.40
N VAL A 72 -11.88 -5.03 -16.18
CA VAL A 72 -11.62 -6.02 -15.14
C VAL A 72 -11.10 -7.27 -15.84
N GLU A 73 -9.87 -7.67 -15.55
CA GLU A 73 -9.34 -8.95 -16.03
C GLU A 73 -10.12 -10.10 -15.40
N ILE A 74 -10.46 -11.12 -16.20
CA ILE A 74 -11.15 -12.31 -15.72
C ILE A 74 -10.20 -13.07 -14.79
N LEU A 75 -10.59 -13.20 -13.53
CA LEU A 75 -9.89 -14.03 -12.57
C LEU A 75 -10.25 -15.51 -12.78
N ARG A 76 -9.23 -16.36 -12.69
CA ARG A 76 -9.31 -17.82 -12.69
C ARG A 76 -8.49 -18.39 -11.53
N GLU A 77 -8.63 -19.67 -11.28
CA GLU A 77 -7.88 -20.37 -10.23
C GLU A 77 -6.48 -20.76 -10.73
N CYS A 78 -5.47 -20.55 -9.88
CA CYS A 78 -4.11 -21.00 -10.13
C CYS A 78 -4.06 -22.54 -10.18
N ARG A 79 -3.47 -23.12 -11.24
CA ARG A 79 -3.36 -24.57 -11.40
C ARG A 79 -2.60 -25.30 -10.27
N LEU A 80 -1.74 -24.60 -9.52
CA LEU A 80 -0.90 -25.20 -8.48
C LEU A 80 -1.43 -25.03 -7.05
N CYS A 81 -2.07 -23.90 -6.74
CA CYS A 81 -2.51 -23.59 -5.38
C CYS A 81 -3.99 -23.20 -5.25
N GLY A 82 -4.72 -23.05 -6.37
CA GLY A 82 -6.13 -22.65 -6.37
C GLY A 82 -6.40 -21.15 -6.14
N GLU A 83 -5.38 -20.36 -5.76
CA GLU A 83 -5.54 -18.91 -5.52
C GLU A 83 -5.91 -18.13 -6.79
N PRO A 84 -6.67 -17.02 -6.68
CA PRO A 84 -7.13 -16.25 -7.82
C PRO A 84 -5.97 -15.59 -8.57
N THR A 85 -5.99 -15.69 -9.89
CA THR A 85 -4.99 -15.12 -10.78
C THR A 85 -5.55 -14.85 -12.17
N VAL A 86 -4.90 -13.96 -12.90
CA VAL A 86 -5.19 -13.68 -14.33
C VAL A 86 -4.35 -14.56 -15.26
N GLN A 87 -3.42 -15.35 -14.72
CA GLN A 87 -2.52 -16.26 -15.46
C GLN A 87 -2.93 -17.73 -15.22
N ASP A 88 -2.20 -18.71 -15.77
CA ASP A 88 -2.42 -20.15 -15.48
C ASP A 88 -1.82 -20.55 -14.11
N ILE A 89 -0.68 -19.94 -13.78
CA ILE A 89 0.03 -20.10 -12.51
C ILE A 89 0.18 -18.71 -11.88
N CYS A 90 -0.14 -18.57 -10.59
CA CYS A 90 -0.04 -17.29 -9.91
C CYS A 90 1.42 -16.85 -9.73
N LYS A 91 1.65 -15.54 -9.60
CA LYS A 91 3.01 -14.99 -9.49
C LYS A 91 3.80 -15.56 -8.31
N ALA A 92 3.13 -15.84 -7.19
CA ALA A 92 3.76 -16.46 -6.03
C ALA A 92 4.31 -17.86 -6.36
N CYS A 93 3.52 -18.72 -7.02
CA CYS A 93 3.96 -20.03 -7.47
C CYS A 93 5.09 -19.95 -8.51
N GLU A 94 5.00 -19.03 -9.47
CA GLU A 94 6.06 -18.80 -10.47
C GLU A 94 7.40 -18.45 -9.77
N MET A 95 7.36 -17.56 -8.77
CA MET A 95 8.55 -17.20 -7.99
C MET A 95 9.12 -18.40 -7.24
N LEU A 96 8.29 -19.20 -6.57
CA LEU A 96 8.74 -20.37 -5.82
C LEU A 96 9.38 -21.43 -6.73
N GLN A 97 8.87 -21.61 -7.95
CA GLN A 97 9.49 -22.52 -8.92
C GLN A 97 10.89 -22.05 -9.31
N LYS A 98 11.11 -20.74 -9.52
CA LYS A 98 12.44 -20.19 -9.83
C LYS A 98 13.46 -20.36 -8.70
N PHE A 99 13.01 -20.41 -7.46
CA PHE A 99 13.89 -20.65 -6.31
C PHE A 99 14.20 -22.14 -6.08
N ARG A 100 13.38 -23.05 -6.61
CA ARG A 100 13.54 -24.51 -6.46
C ARG A 100 14.21 -25.17 -7.66
N ALA A 101 14.46 -24.41 -8.72
CA ALA A 101 15.12 -24.86 -9.95
C ALA A 101 16.65 -24.80 -9.83
#